data_AF-A0A813E4E9-F1
#
_entry.id   AF-A0A813E4E9-F1
#
_cell.length_a   1.000
_cell.length_b   1.000
_cell.length_c   1.000
_cell.angle_alpha   90.00
_cell.angle_beta   90.00
_cell.angle_gamma   90.00
#
_symmetry.space_group_name_H-M   'P 1'
#
loop_
_entity.id
_entity.type
_entity.pdbx_description
1 polymer ?
#
loop_
_entity_poly.entity_id
_entity_poly.type
_entity_poly.pdbx_seq_one_letter_code
_entity_poly.pdbx_strand_id
1 'polypeptide(L)'
;VGVVADAAGPSAKVLRKLNVTLKDTRKTVEEMVGRGSGMVSVEIPFTPAAKRVLSDGVEEARKLNSNTIDTAHILLALIKEDNGNAVKILEKLGVDTSKVPEEITKELSEK
;
A
#
# COMPACT_ATOMS: atom_id res chain seq x y z
N VAL A 1 -3.67 4.64 1.11
CA VAL A 1 -3.76 6.06 0.66
C VAL A 1 -2.39 6.67 0.45
N GLY A 2 -1.48 6.65 1.43
CA GLY A 2 -0.12 7.22 1.27
C GLY A 2 0.66 6.65 0.08
N VAL A 3 0.68 5.33 -0.08
CA VAL A 3 1.37 4.66 -1.21
C VAL A 3 0.77 5.04 -2.58
N VAL A 4 -0.54 5.32 -2.66
CA VAL A 4 -1.22 5.78 -3.88
C VAL A 4 -0.94 7.27 -4.15
N ALA A 5 -0.67 8.04 -3.09
CA ALA A 5 -0.41 9.48 -3.16
C ALA A 5 1.02 9.77 -3.63
N ASP A 6 1.97 8.90 -3.31
CA ASP A 6 3.30 8.94 -3.90
C ASP A 6 3.17 8.77 -5.41
N ALA A 7 3.52 9.80 -6.18
CA ALA A 7 3.27 9.83 -7.63
C ALA A 7 4.47 9.33 -8.46
N ALA A 8 5.65 9.21 -7.84
CA ALA A 8 6.92 8.95 -8.52
C ALA A 8 7.48 7.54 -8.27
N GLY A 9 7.01 6.82 -7.25
CA GLY A 9 7.50 5.50 -6.91
C GLY A 9 6.98 4.37 -7.81
N PRO A 10 7.63 3.18 -7.77
CA PRO A 10 7.20 2.01 -8.54
C PRO A 10 5.76 1.58 -8.23
N SER A 11 5.35 1.68 -6.96
CA SER A 11 3.97 1.40 -6.54
C SER A 11 2.93 2.27 -7.22
N ALA A 12 3.24 3.55 -7.41
CA ALA A 12 2.35 4.50 -8.07
C ALA A 12 2.06 4.08 -9.51
N LYS A 13 3.11 3.64 -10.22
CA LYS A 13 3.01 3.20 -11.61
C LYS A 13 2.15 1.95 -11.74
N VAL A 14 2.39 0.94 -10.90
CA VAL A 14 1.58 -0.29 -10.89
C VAL A 14 0.13 0.01 -10.55
N LEU A 15 -0.12 0.79 -9.50
CA LEU A 15 -1.48 1.15 -9.10
C LEU A 15 -2.21 1.94 -10.20
N ARG A 16 -1.52 2.85 -10.90
CA ARG A 16 -2.08 3.55 -12.08
C ARG A 16 -2.37 2.62 -13.25
N LYS A 17 -1.48 1.66 -13.55
CA LYS A 17 -1.73 0.62 -14.57
C LYS A 17 -2.99 -0.19 -14.26
N LEU A 18 -3.27 -0.38 -12.96
CA LEU A 18 -4.46 -1.06 -12.45
C LEU A 18 -5.67 -0.13 -12.28
N ASN A 19 -5.62 1.09 -12.83
CA ASN A 19 -6.68 2.10 -12.73
C ASN A 19 -7.05 2.52 -11.30
N VAL A 20 -6.15 2.34 -10.33
CA VAL A 20 -6.34 2.81 -8.96
C VAL A 20 -6.00 4.28 -8.86
N THR A 21 -6.99 5.11 -8.54
CA THR A 21 -6.78 6.53 -8.29
C THR A 21 -6.79 6.86 -6.79
N LEU A 22 -6.12 7.94 -6.42
CA LEU A 22 -6.15 8.45 -5.06
C LEU A 22 -7.57 8.81 -4.62
N LYS A 23 -8.37 9.36 -5.53
CA LYS A 23 -9.74 9.79 -5.27
C LYS A 23 -10.62 8.60 -4.91
N ASP A 24 -10.57 7.54 -5.70
CA ASP A 24 -11.38 6.35 -5.48
C ASP A 24 -10.90 5.59 -4.24
N THR A 25 -9.58 5.47 -4.07
CA THR A 25 -9.00 4.87 -2.85
C THR A 25 -9.47 5.59 -1.59
N ARG A 26 -9.43 6.93 -1.58
CA ARG A 26 -9.86 7.72 -0.43
C ARG A 26 -11.35 7.54 -0.16
N LYS A 27 -12.18 7.57 -1.21
CA LYS A 27 -13.62 7.34 -1.09
C LYS A 27 -13.92 5.98 -0.47
N THR A 28 -13.31 4.90 -0.96
CA THR A 28 -13.49 3.55 -0.42
C THR A 28 -13.04 3.44 1.04
N VAL A 29 -11.93 4.08 1.41
CA VAL A 29 -11.46 4.12 2.81
C VAL A 29 -12.46 4.84 3.70
N GLU A 30 -12.96 6.01 3.27
CA GLU A 30 -13.97 6.76 4.01
C GLU A 30 -15.28 5.98 4.16
N GLU A 31 -15.68 5.19 3.16
CA GLU A 31 -16.85 4.31 3.22
C GLU A 31 -16.66 3.12 4.18
N MET A 32 -15.46 2.57 4.27
CA MET A 32 -15.18 1.40 5.12
C MET A 32 -14.91 1.76 6.59
N VAL A 33 -14.18 2.84 6.83
CA VAL A 33 -13.70 3.23 8.17
C VAL A 33 -14.51 4.39 8.75
N GLY A 34 -15.18 5.17 7.90
CA GLY A 34 -15.85 6.39 8.30
C GLY A 34 -14.90 7.59 8.40
N ARG A 35 -15.47 8.76 8.69
CA ARG A 35 -14.71 9.97 8.99
C ARG A 35 -14.55 10.10 10.51
N GLY A 36 -13.33 10.36 10.96
CA GLY A 36 -13.06 10.59 12.37
C GLY A 36 -13.71 11.88 12.89
N SER A 37 -13.78 12.03 14.22
CA SER A 37 -14.43 13.16 14.93
C SER A 37 -13.81 14.55 14.66
N GLY A 38 -12.81 14.66 13.77
CA GLY A 38 -12.08 15.91 13.50
C GLY A 38 -11.13 16.35 14.62
N MET A 39 -11.16 15.69 15.78
CA MET A 39 -10.20 15.90 16.86
C MET A 39 -8.87 15.25 16.49
N VAL A 40 -7.84 16.08 16.35
CA VAL A 40 -6.47 15.63 16.06
C VAL A 40 -5.69 15.64 17.37
N SER A 41 -5.29 14.45 17.84
CA SER A 41 -4.36 14.31 18.94
C SER A 41 -2.97 14.81 18.54
N VAL A 42 -2.18 15.29 19.52
CA VAL A 42 -0.80 15.74 19.30
C VAL A 42 0.08 14.62 18.73
N GLU A 43 -0.20 13.37 19.12
CA GLU A 43 0.48 12.19 18.61
C GLU A 43 -0.53 11.23 17.97
N ILE A 44 -0.20 10.72 16.79
CA ILE A 44 -0.98 9.71 16.06
C ILE A 44 -0.14 8.43 16.03
N PRO A 45 -0.34 7.49 16.96
CA PRO A 45 0.45 6.27 17.01
C PRO A 45 0.10 5.35 15.85
N PHE A 46 1.09 4.59 15.38
CA PHE A 46 0.84 3.50 14.43
C PHE A 46 0.01 2.40 15.08
N THR A 47 -0.96 1.88 14.32
CA THR A 47 -1.68 0.67 14.71
C THR A 47 -0.71 -0.52 14.74
N PRO A 48 -1.01 -1.58 15.53
CA PRO A 48 -0.21 -2.80 15.51
C PRO A 48 -0.05 -3.39 14.10
N ALA A 49 -1.09 -3.33 13.28
CA ALA A 49 -1.07 -3.72 11.87
C ALA A 49 -0.06 -2.88 11.06
N ALA A 50 -0.12 -1.55 11.18
CA ALA A 50 0.82 -0.67 10.47
C ALA A 50 2.28 -0.91 10.89
N LYS A 51 2.54 -1.20 12.17
CA LYS A 51 3.89 -1.58 12.63
C LYS A 51 4.37 -2.88 12.00
N ARG A 52 3.49 -3.89 11.88
CA ARG A 52 3.82 -5.16 11.20
C ARG A 52 4.14 -4.94 9.74
N VAL A 53 3.31 -4.20 9.01
CA VAL A 53 3.58 -3.86 7.59
C VAL A 53 4.93 -3.19 7.39
N LEU A 54 5.33 -2.29 8.29
CA LEU A 54 6.65 -1.65 8.21
C LEU A 54 7.78 -2.66 8.40
N SER A 55 7.64 -3.57 9.37
CA SER A 55 8.60 -4.67 9.57
C SER A 55 8.66 -5.60 8.36
N ASP A 56 7.51 -6.03 7.85
CA ASP A 56 7.41 -6.92 6.69
C ASP A 56 7.99 -6.24 5.44
N GLY A 57 7.82 -4.93 5.28
CA GLY A 57 8.41 -4.16 4.20
C GLY A 57 9.94 -4.16 4.23
N VAL A 58 10.56 -4.16 5.42
CA VAL A 58 12.02 -4.33 5.57
C VAL A 58 12.43 -5.72 5.10
N GLU A 59 11.66 -6.75 5.44
CA GLU A 59 11.95 -8.12 5.00
C GLU A 59 11.80 -8.29 3.48
N GLU A 60 10.78 -7.70 2.87
CA GLU A 60 10.59 -7.73 1.42
C GLU A 60 11.72 -6.98 0.68
N ALA A 61 12.21 -5.85 1.21
CA ALA A 61 13.39 -5.18 0.68
C ALA A 61 14.64 -6.06 0.74
N ARG A 62 14.85 -6.76 1.86
CA ARG A 62 15.98 -7.71 2.01
C ARG A 62 15.88 -8.89 1.03
N LYS A 63 14.68 -9.46 0.83
CA LYS A 63 14.47 -10.57 -0.12
C LYS A 63 14.80 -10.16 -1.56
N LEU A 64 14.50 -8.91 -1.91
CA LEU A 64 14.80 -8.35 -3.22
C LEU A 64 16.23 -7.78 -3.33
N ASN A 65 17.08 -8.01 -2.32
CA ASN A 65 18.43 -7.46 -2.22
C ASN A 65 18.49 -5.93 -2.38
N SER A 66 17.40 -5.23 -2.03
CA SER A 66 17.36 -3.78 -2.03
C SER A 66 17.99 -3.22 -0.76
N ASN A 67 18.93 -2.30 -0.91
CA ASN A 67 19.59 -1.64 0.20
C ASN A 67 18.74 -0.49 0.79
N THR A 68 17.54 -0.24 0.26
CA THR A 68 16.64 0.84 0.67
C THR A 68 15.17 0.41 0.57
N ILE A 69 14.34 0.91 1.48
CA ILE A 69 12.91 0.61 1.53
C ILE A 69 12.15 1.64 0.69
N ASP A 70 11.81 1.26 -0.54
CA ASP A 70 10.89 2.02 -1.40
C ASP A 70 9.41 1.74 -1.14
N THR A 71 8.55 2.55 -1.75
CA THR A 71 7.08 2.38 -1.74
C THR A 71 6.62 1.02 -2.28
N ALA A 72 7.44 0.37 -3.11
CA ALA A 72 7.23 -0.98 -3.64
C ALA A 72 7.18 -2.03 -2.52
N HIS A 73 8.16 -2.04 -1.64
CA HIS A 73 8.24 -2.99 -0.54
C HIS A 73 7.11 -2.81 0.46
N ILE A 74 6.74 -1.54 0.73
CA ILE A 74 5.59 -1.23 1.59
C ILE A 74 4.28 -1.72 0.94
N LEU A 75 4.13 -1.59 -0.38
CA LEU A 75 2.95 -2.11 -1.08
C LEU A 75 2.87 -3.64 -1.01
N LEU A 76 4.00 -4.33 -1.22
CA LEU A 76 4.08 -5.79 -1.08
C LEU A 76 3.68 -6.24 0.33
N ALA A 77 4.23 -5.58 1.35
CA ALA A 77 3.88 -5.85 2.74
C ALA A 77 2.39 -5.58 3.05
N LEU A 78 1.82 -4.50 2.51
CA LEU A 78 0.39 -4.18 2.68
C LEU A 78 -0.54 -5.23 2.08
N ILE A 79 -0.16 -5.86 0.97
CA ILE A 79 -0.97 -6.88 0.30
C ILE A 79 -0.84 -8.23 0.99
N LYS A 80 0.32 -8.49 1.59
CA LYS A 80 0.60 -9.72 2.34
C LYS A 80 0.01 -9.72 3.74
N GLU A 81 -0.39 -8.56 4.25
CA GLU A 81 -1.04 -8.46 5.55
C GLU A 81 -2.44 -9.10 5.52
N ASP A 82 -2.58 -10.32 6.06
CA ASP A 82 -3.83 -11.10 6.06
C ASP A 82 -5.02 -10.39 6.74
N ASN A 83 -4.76 -9.44 7.64
CA ASN A 83 -5.78 -8.67 8.36
C ASN A 83 -5.88 -7.21 7.90
N GLY A 84 -5.17 -6.86 6.83
CA GLY A 84 -5.11 -5.50 6.32
C GLY A 84 -6.40 -5.09 5.62
N ASN A 85 -6.80 -3.83 5.80
CA ASN A 85 -7.84 -3.23 4.98
C ASN A 85 -7.37 -2.98 3.53
N ALA A 86 -6.05 -3.02 3.27
CA ALA A 86 -5.47 -2.71 1.97
C ALA A 86 -5.96 -3.65 0.86
N VAL A 87 -5.94 -4.96 1.10
CA VAL A 87 -6.44 -5.98 0.15
C VAL A 87 -7.91 -5.74 -0.15
N LYS A 88 -8.74 -5.60 0.89
CA LYS A 88 -10.19 -5.34 0.76
C LYS A 88 -10.50 -4.05 -0.02
N ILE A 89 -9.72 -3.00 0.19
CA ILE A 89 -9.88 -1.73 -0.55
C ILE A 89 -9.54 -1.94 -2.03
N LEU A 90 -8.44 -2.63 -2.33
CA LEU A 90 -8.04 -2.92 -3.71
C LEU A 90 -9.07 -3.81 -4.42
N GLU A 91 -9.56 -4.85 -3.76
CA GLU A 91 -10.63 -5.72 -4.27
C GLU A 91 -11.93 -4.94 -4.55
N LYS A 92 -12.31 -4.02 -3.65
CA LYS A 92 -13.45 -3.12 -3.87
C LYS A 92 -13.27 -2.17 -5.05
N LEU A 93 -12.02 -1.82 -5.37
CA LEU A 93 -11.69 -1.02 -6.55
C LEU A 93 -11.60 -1.88 -7.83
N GLY A 94 -11.89 -3.18 -7.76
CA GLY A 94 -11.84 -4.09 -8.90
C GLY A 94 -10.43 -4.54 -9.26
N VAL A 95 -9.47 -4.38 -8.36
CA VAL A 95 -8.08 -4.79 -8.57
C VAL A 95 -7.89 -6.23 -8.11
N ASP A 96 -7.29 -7.02 -8.99
CA ASP A 96 -6.78 -8.34 -8.63
C ASP A 96 -5.47 -8.19 -7.84
N THR A 97 -5.56 -8.41 -6.53
CA THR A 97 -4.43 -8.28 -5.59
C THR A 97 -3.35 -9.33 -5.82
N SER A 98 -3.66 -10.44 -6.49
CA SER A 98 -2.68 -11.49 -6.82
C SER A 98 -1.71 -11.04 -7.92
N LYS A 99 -2.13 -10.11 -8.79
CA LYS A 99 -1.31 -9.56 -9.88
C LYS A 99 -0.39 -8.43 -9.46
N VAL A 100 -0.67 -7.79 -8.32
CA VAL A 100 0.10 -6.63 -7.86
C VAL A 100 1.56 -7.00 -7.51
N PRO A 101 1.85 -8.09 -6.80
CA PRO A 101 3.24 -8.49 -6.52
C PRO A 101 4.05 -8.79 -7.79
N GLU A 102 3.41 -9.42 -8.78
CA GLU A 102 4.04 -9.73 -10.08
C GLU A 102 4.40 -8.45 -10.83
N GLU A 103 3.48 -7.49 -10.94
CA GLU A 103 3.73 -6.21 -11.60
C GLU A 103 4.78 -5.36 -10.87
N ILE A 104 4.82 -5.42 -9.53
CA ILE A 104 5.84 -4.71 -8.75
C ILE A 104 7.23 -5.31 -8.96
N THR A 105 7.34 -6.63 -8.95
CA THR A 105 8.61 -7.33 -9.19
C THR A 105 9.13 -7.03 -10.59
N LYS A 106 8.22 -6.97 -11.57
CA LYS A 106 8.54 -6.57 -12.93
C LYS A 106 9.06 -5.13 -13.01
N GLU A 107 8.36 -4.16 -12.44
CA GLU A 107 8.81 -2.75 -12.42
C GLU A 107 10.14 -2.55 -11.67
N LEU A 108 10.43 -3.37 -10.67
CA LEU A 108 11.71 -3.34 -9.94
C LEU A 108 12.85 -3.97 -10.74
N SER A 109 12.58 -5.00 -11.54
CA SER A 109 13.58 -5.62 -12.42
C SER A 109 13.87 -4.82 -13.69
N GLU A 110 12.97 -3.92 -14.09
CA GLU A 110 13.14 -3.03 -15.25
C GLU A 110 13.89 -1.72 -14.90
N LYS A 111 14.36 -1.58 -13.66
CA LYS A 111 15.02 -0.38 -13.12
C LYS A 111 16.51 -0.61 -12.89
#